data_AF-X0U9J7-F1
#
_entry.id   AF-X0U9J7-F1
#
_cell.length_a   1.000
_cell.length_b   1.000
_cell.length_c   1.000
_cell.angle_alpha   90.00
_cell.angle_beta   90.00
_cell.angle_gamma   90.00
#
_symmetry.space_group_name_H-M   'P 1'
#
loop_
_entity.id
_entity.type
_entity.pdbx_description
1 polymer ?
#
loop_
_entity_poly.entity_id
_entity_poly.type
_entity_poly.pdbx_seq_one_letter_code
_entity_poly.pdbx_strand_id
1 'polypeptide(L)'
;MPERNDLVAHWRNKSREQLNRIDALNVDPNNLRRYLENDVPLFFEGAPKLVHNDLWAEHILVDPRSGSVNGIIDWGDVAISDPAVDFAGLYTWYGEKWLKDVLAYYSKTPDTEIISRSRYLATCLAIHNITLGQDIGRPQWIKAGQEALRLIFTA
;
A
#
# COMPACT_ATOMS: atom_id res chain seq x y z
N MET A 1 21.87 3.11 -6.61
CA MET A 1 20.58 2.84 -5.95
C MET A 1 20.76 1.58 -5.14
N PRO A 2 20.52 1.57 -3.83
CA PRO A 2 20.58 0.31 -3.10
C PRO A 2 19.44 -0.56 -3.61
N GLU A 3 19.80 -1.74 -4.11
CA GLU A 3 18.90 -2.84 -4.41
C GLU A 3 18.06 -3.16 -3.15
N ARG A 4 16.86 -2.58 -3.01
CA ARG A 4 15.85 -3.09 -2.08
C ARG A 4 15.15 -4.25 -2.77
N ASN A 5 15.86 -5.37 -2.93
CA ASN A 5 15.49 -6.50 -3.78
C ASN A 5 14.15 -7.16 -3.40
N ASP A 6 13.61 -6.92 -2.21
CA ASP A 6 12.30 -7.41 -1.81
C ASP A 6 11.58 -6.42 -0.88
N LEU A 7 10.95 -5.40 -1.48
CA LEU A 7 10.12 -4.44 -0.75
C LEU A 7 8.91 -5.11 -0.08
N VAL A 8 8.41 -6.22 -0.64
CA VAL A 8 7.30 -6.99 -0.08
C VAL A 8 7.70 -7.62 1.25
N ALA A 9 8.83 -8.32 1.28
CA ALA A 9 9.37 -8.88 2.52
C ALA A 9 9.74 -7.79 3.53
N HIS A 10 10.29 -6.66 3.08
CA HIS A 10 10.59 -5.52 3.95
C HIS A 10 9.33 -5.03 4.67
N TRP A 11 8.28 -4.68 3.91
CA TRP A 11 7.04 -4.15 4.47
C TRP A 11 6.30 -5.17 5.32
N ARG A 12 6.35 -6.46 4.96
CA ARG A 12 5.82 -7.56 5.78
C ARG A 12 6.50 -7.65 7.14
N ASN A 13 7.83 -7.69 7.16
CA ASN A 13 8.57 -7.87 8.42
C ASN A 13 8.37 -6.65 9.32
N LYS A 14 8.45 -5.45 8.74
CA LYS A 14 8.21 -4.19 9.44
C LYS A 14 6.79 -4.12 10.02
N SER A 15 5.77 -4.50 9.25
CA SER A 15 4.38 -4.45 9.73
C SER A 15 4.11 -5.43 10.88
N ARG A 16 4.73 -6.62 10.87
CA ARG A 16 4.64 -7.59 11.98
C ARG A 16 5.23 -7.05 13.28
N GLU A 17 6.34 -6.32 13.20
CA GLU A 17 6.94 -5.65 14.36
C GLU A 17 6.07 -4.49 14.85
N GLN A 18 5.57 -3.67 13.92
CA GLN A 18 4.75 -2.49 14.21
C GLN A 18 3.37 -2.82 14.77
N LEU A 19 2.77 -3.94 14.37
CA LEU A 19 1.42 -4.33 14.81
C LEU A 19 1.29 -4.39 16.34
N ASN A 20 2.36 -4.78 17.04
CA ASN A 20 2.35 -4.86 18.51
C ASN A 20 2.42 -3.48 19.21
N ARG A 21 2.63 -2.40 18.45
CA ARG A 21 2.76 -1.01 18.95
C ARG A 21 1.52 -0.16 18.72
N ILE A 22 0.51 -0.69 18.03
CA ILE A 22 -0.72 0.05 17.73
C ILE A 22 -1.61 0.10 18.98
N ASP A 23 -1.94 1.31 19.43
CA ASP A 23 -2.73 1.52 20.65
C ASP A 23 -4.21 1.20 20.43
N ALA A 24 -4.73 1.46 19.22
CA ALA A 24 -6.13 1.28 18.87
C ALA A 24 -6.31 0.82 17.41
N LEU A 25 -6.84 -0.39 17.25
CA LEU A 25 -7.26 -0.95 15.96
C LEU A 25 -8.77 -0.83 15.79
N ASN A 26 -9.21 -0.58 14.56
CA ASN A 26 -10.62 -0.53 14.16
C ASN A 26 -11.09 -1.80 13.42
N VAL A 27 -10.23 -2.82 13.39
CA VAL A 27 -10.50 -4.17 12.86
C VAL A 27 -10.10 -5.20 13.90
N ASP A 28 -10.59 -6.44 13.75
CA ASP A 28 -10.24 -7.54 14.65
C ASP A 28 -8.71 -7.84 14.59
N PRO A 29 -7.97 -7.70 15.71
CA PRO A 29 -6.52 -7.90 15.72
C PRO A 29 -6.09 -9.33 15.41
N ASN A 30 -6.90 -10.34 15.75
CA ASN A 30 -6.61 -11.74 15.46
C ASN A 30 -6.78 -12.02 13.96
N ASN A 31 -7.81 -11.46 13.33
CA ASN A 31 -7.99 -11.56 11.88
C ASN A 31 -6.86 -10.87 11.13
N LEU A 32 -6.47 -9.67 11.56
CA LEU A 32 -5.35 -8.93 10.97
C LEU A 32 -4.02 -9.71 11.09
N ARG A 33 -3.72 -10.26 12.27
CA ARG A 33 -2.54 -11.08 12.50
C ARG A 33 -2.54 -12.34 11.63
N ARG A 34 -3.67 -13.07 11.61
CA ARG A 34 -3.85 -14.26 10.80
C ARG A 34 -3.62 -13.94 9.32
N TYR A 35 -4.15 -12.82 8.83
CA TYR A 35 -3.97 -12.39 7.44
C TYR A 35 -2.50 -12.13 7.10
N LEU A 36 -1.77 -11.39 7.95
CA LEU A 36 -0.34 -11.15 7.73
C LEU A 36 0.50 -12.42 7.73
N GLU A 37 0.10 -13.42 8.53
CA GLU A 37 0.85 -14.67 8.72
C GLU A 37 0.54 -15.73 7.66
N ASN A 38 -0.73 -15.87 7.26
CA ASN A 38 -1.19 -17.01 6.46
C ASN A 38 -1.59 -16.65 5.03
N ASP A 39 -1.95 -15.39 4.77
CA ASP A 39 -2.43 -14.94 3.46
C ASP A 39 -1.31 -14.19 2.69
N VAL A 40 -0.07 -14.64 2.84
CA VAL A 40 1.08 -14.11 2.09
C VAL A 40 0.88 -14.39 0.60
N PRO A 41 0.89 -13.36 -0.26
CA PRO A 41 0.66 -13.55 -1.68
C PRO A 41 1.86 -14.23 -2.35
N LEU A 42 1.63 -14.79 -3.54
CA LEU A 42 2.70 -15.37 -4.35
C LEU A 42 3.75 -14.31 -4.69
N PHE A 43 5.01 -14.75 -4.82
CA PHE A 43 6.09 -13.88 -5.25
C PHE A 43 5.87 -13.41 -6.69
N PHE A 44 6.32 -12.19 -6.99
CA PHE A 44 6.33 -11.70 -8.35
C PHE A 44 7.44 -12.37 -9.15
N GLU A 45 7.07 -13.24 -10.08
CA GLU A 45 8.01 -13.99 -10.94
C GLU A 45 8.41 -13.23 -12.21
N GLY A 46 7.86 -12.03 -12.43
CA GLY A 46 8.17 -11.20 -13.59
C GLY A 46 9.46 -10.39 -13.43
N ALA A 47 9.87 -9.74 -14.52
CA ALA A 47 10.98 -8.79 -14.47
C ALA A 47 10.60 -7.58 -13.60
N PRO A 48 11.41 -7.22 -12.57
CA PRO A 48 11.10 -6.11 -11.68
C PRO A 48 11.03 -4.80 -12.47
N LYS A 49 10.23 -3.85 -11.97
CA LYS A 49 9.92 -2.57 -12.60
C LYS A 49 10.43 -1.43 -11.74
N LEU A 50 10.68 -0.28 -12.38
CA LEU A 50 10.84 0.96 -11.65
C LEU A 50 9.52 1.30 -10.98
N VAL A 51 9.55 1.45 -9.66
CA VAL A 51 8.41 1.85 -8.83
C VAL A 51 8.75 3.15 -8.12
N HIS A 52 7.73 3.98 -7.88
CA HIS A 52 7.84 5.18 -7.08
C HIS A 52 8.12 4.85 -5.61
N ASN A 53 7.50 3.78 -5.09
CA ASN A 53 7.65 3.27 -3.73
C ASN A 53 7.23 4.25 -2.61
N ASP A 54 6.60 5.35 -2.98
CA ASP A 54 6.01 6.32 -2.05
C ASP A 54 4.83 7.07 -2.71
N LEU A 55 4.04 6.34 -3.52
CA LEU A 55 2.95 6.92 -4.31
C LEU A 55 1.70 7.16 -3.44
N TRP A 56 1.76 8.19 -2.60
CA TRP A 56 0.64 8.66 -1.79
C TRP A 56 -0.10 9.84 -2.45
N ALA A 57 -1.29 10.17 -1.94
CA ALA A 57 -2.15 11.19 -2.54
C ALA A 57 -1.49 12.58 -2.49
N GLU A 58 -0.70 12.85 -1.46
CA GLU A 58 0.11 14.06 -1.31
C GLU A 58 1.19 14.24 -2.39
N HIS A 59 1.56 13.17 -3.10
CA HIS A 59 2.57 13.19 -4.16
C HIS A 59 1.96 13.27 -5.57
N ILE A 60 0.62 13.35 -5.66
CA ILE A 60 -0.10 13.53 -6.92
C ILE A 60 -0.59 14.97 -7.01
N LEU A 61 -0.06 15.70 -7.99
CA LEU A 61 -0.49 17.05 -8.28
C LEU A 61 -1.70 17.01 -9.22
N VAL A 62 -2.75 17.73 -8.85
CA VAL A 62 -4.02 17.79 -9.59
C VAL A 62 -4.30 19.24 -9.98
N ASP A 63 -4.69 19.46 -11.25
CA ASP A 63 -5.18 20.76 -11.69
C ASP A 63 -6.55 21.04 -11.03
N PRO A 64 -6.68 22.11 -10.22
CA PRO A 64 -7.92 22.41 -9.50
C PRO A 64 -9.11 22.76 -10.42
N ARG A 65 -8.86 23.12 -11.69
CA ARG A 65 -9.93 23.44 -12.65
C ARG A 65 -10.47 22.21 -13.35
N SER A 66 -9.58 21.34 -13.83
CA SER A 66 -9.95 20.17 -14.64
C SER A 66 -10.08 18.88 -13.83
N GLY A 67 -9.53 18.84 -12.61
CA GLY A 67 -9.42 17.61 -11.82
C GLY A 67 -8.42 16.59 -12.39
N SER A 68 -7.66 16.97 -13.42
CA SER A 68 -6.69 16.08 -14.07
C SER A 68 -5.38 16.05 -13.31
N VAL A 69 -4.74 14.88 -13.26
CA VAL A 69 -3.36 14.74 -12.74
C VAL A 69 -2.41 15.52 -13.64
N ASN A 70 -1.61 16.41 -13.06
CA ASN A 70 -0.65 17.27 -13.77
C ASN A 70 0.82 17.00 -13.40
N GLY A 71 1.08 16.13 -12.42
CA GLY A 71 2.44 15.77 -12.01
C GLY A 71 2.48 14.74 -10.90
N ILE A 72 3.60 14.03 -10.82
CA ILE A 72 3.96 13.11 -9.74
C ILE A 72 5.31 13.58 -9.19
N ILE A 73 5.39 13.80 -7.88
CA ILE A 73 6.57 14.34 -7.20
C ILE A 73 7.09 13.36 -6.14
N ASP A 74 8.23 13.70 -5.52
CA ASP A 74 8.86 12.90 -4.45
C ASP A 74 9.38 11.51 -4.86
N TRP A 75 10.17 11.49 -5.92
CA TRP A 75 10.84 10.29 -6.43
C TRP A 75 12.07 9.87 -5.58
N GLY A 76 12.13 10.28 -4.31
CA GLY A 76 13.28 10.02 -3.43
C GLY A 76 13.44 8.55 -3.05
N ASP A 77 12.34 7.80 -3.00
CA ASP A 77 12.30 6.40 -2.55
C ASP A 77 12.22 5.37 -3.68
N VAL A 78 12.47 5.79 -4.92
CA VAL A 78 12.40 4.93 -6.11
C VAL A 78 13.20 3.63 -5.97
N ALA A 79 12.62 2.55 -6.50
CA ALA A 79 13.24 1.23 -6.45
C ALA A 79 12.96 0.42 -7.72
N ILE A 80 13.78 -0.61 -7.97
CA ILE A 80 13.49 -1.66 -8.93
C ILE A 80 12.87 -2.83 -8.16
N SER A 81 11.57 -3.06 -8.30
CA SER A 81 10.83 -4.03 -7.47
C SER A 81 9.55 -4.54 -8.13
N ASP A 82 8.70 -5.22 -7.34
CA ASP A 82 7.37 -5.65 -7.75
C ASP A 82 6.49 -4.41 -8.04
N PRO A 83 5.85 -4.31 -9.23
CA PRO A 83 4.95 -3.20 -9.54
C PRO A 83 3.77 -3.05 -8.58
N ALA A 84 3.39 -4.10 -7.84
CA ALA A 84 2.35 -4.05 -6.81
C ALA A 84 2.62 -3.00 -5.71
N VAL A 85 3.87 -2.58 -5.54
CA VAL A 85 4.27 -1.54 -4.56
C VAL A 85 3.52 -0.23 -4.79
N ASP A 86 3.46 0.28 -6.03
CA ASP A 86 2.79 1.55 -6.31
C ASP A 86 1.25 1.43 -6.26
N PHE A 87 0.73 0.24 -6.55
CA PHE A 87 -0.71 -0.04 -6.47
C PHE A 87 -1.21 -0.22 -5.04
N ALA A 88 -0.33 -0.58 -4.10
CA ALA A 88 -0.66 -0.71 -2.69
C ALA A 88 -1.15 0.62 -2.09
N GLY A 89 -0.47 1.73 -2.41
CA GLY A 89 -0.89 3.08 -2.01
C GLY A 89 -2.30 3.40 -2.52
N LEU A 90 -2.56 3.16 -3.81
CA LEU A 90 -3.87 3.37 -4.42
C LEU A 90 -4.97 2.50 -3.80
N TYR A 91 -4.65 1.26 -3.41
CA TYR A 91 -5.58 0.37 -2.73
C TYR A 91 -6.05 0.98 -1.40
N THR A 92 -5.17 1.66 -0.66
CA THR A 92 -5.53 2.26 0.65
C THR A 92 -6.61 3.33 0.56
N TRP A 93 -6.82 3.95 -0.60
CA TRP A 93 -7.77 5.06 -0.75
C TRP A 93 -9.21 4.59 -0.94
N TYR A 94 -9.42 3.56 -1.75
CA TYR A 94 -10.76 3.15 -2.19
C TYR A 94 -10.94 1.62 -2.36
N GLY A 95 -9.94 0.83 -1.96
CA GLY A 95 -10.01 -0.63 -1.95
C GLY A 95 -9.98 -1.29 -3.32
N GLU A 96 -10.40 -2.56 -3.36
CA GLU A 96 -10.19 -3.45 -4.50
C GLU A 96 -10.91 -2.99 -5.78
N LYS A 97 -12.14 -2.49 -5.67
CA LYS A 97 -12.92 -2.03 -6.84
C LYS A 97 -12.20 -0.91 -7.58
N TRP A 98 -11.67 0.06 -6.83
CA TRP A 98 -10.90 1.16 -7.39
C TRP A 98 -9.60 0.68 -8.02
N LEU A 99 -8.86 -0.21 -7.35
CA LEU A 99 -7.64 -0.75 -7.92
C LEU A 99 -7.93 -1.50 -9.23
N LYS A 100 -9.01 -2.28 -9.31
CA LYS A 100 -9.44 -2.95 -10.55
C LYS A 100 -9.69 -1.96 -11.68
N ASP A 101 -10.37 -0.84 -11.40
CA ASP A 101 -10.61 0.23 -12.38
C ASP A 101 -9.27 0.81 -12.86
N VAL A 102 -8.34 1.15 -11.95
CA VAL A 102 -7.00 1.64 -12.30
C VAL A 102 -6.22 0.64 -13.16
N LEU A 103 -6.21 -0.63 -12.77
CA LEU A 103 -5.50 -1.69 -13.48
C LEU A 103 -6.04 -1.90 -14.90
N ALA A 104 -7.36 -1.77 -15.10
CA ALA A 104 -7.97 -1.87 -16.42
C ALA A 104 -7.48 -0.78 -17.39
N TYR A 105 -7.19 0.42 -16.89
CA TYR A 105 -6.54 1.48 -17.68
C TYR A 105 -5.03 1.27 -17.83
N TYR A 106 -4.37 0.76 -16.80
CA TYR A 106 -2.92 0.57 -16.78
C TYR A 106 -2.46 -0.57 -17.72
N SER A 107 -3.18 -1.69 -17.74
CA SER A 107 -2.87 -2.84 -18.58
C SER A 107 -4.14 -3.54 -19.06
N LYS A 108 -4.21 -3.82 -20.36
CA LYS A 108 -5.32 -4.60 -20.96
C LYS A 108 -5.32 -6.07 -20.51
N THR A 109 -4.19 -6.55 -19.99
CA THR A 109 -4.04 -7.90 -19.42
C THR A 109 -3.32 -7.79 -18.08
N PRO A 110 -4.02 -7.43 -16.99
CA PRO A 110 -3.43 -7.35 -15.67
C PRO A 110 -2.94 -8.73 -15.23
N ASP A 111 -1.81 -8.76 -14.53
CA ASP A 111 -1.44 -9.90 -13.70
C ASP A 111 -2.54 -10.07 -12.64
N THR A 112 -3.26 -11.20 -12.66
CA THR A 112 -4.35 -11.45 -11.71
C THR A 112 -3.87 -11.45 -10.26
N GLU A 113 -2.58 -11.75 -10.04
CA GLU A 113 -1.97 -11.77 -8.72
C GLU A 113 -1.58 -10.37 -8.20
N ILE A 114 -1.57 -9.34 -9.06
CA ILE A 114 -1.19 -7.98 -8.65
C ILE A 114 -2.17 -7.41 -7.63
N ILE A 115 -3.45 -7.78 -7.70
CA ILE A 115 -4.47 -7.35 -6.75
C ILE A 115 -4.19 -7.94 -5.38
N SER A 116 -3.87 -9.24 -5.32
CA SER A 116 -3.52 -9.94 -4.08
C SER A 116 -2.29 -9.33 -3.42
N ARG A 117 -1.21 -9.11 -4.20
CA ARG A 117 0.02 -8.46 -3.72
C ARG A 117 -0.21 -7.02 -3.26
N SER A 118 -0.98 -6.24 -4.01
CA SER A 118 -1.31 -4.86 -3.67
C SER A 118 -2.15 -4.78 -2.38
N ARG A 119 -3.14 -5.66 -2.21
CA ARG A 119 -3.95 -5.74 -0.98
C ARG A 119 -3.08 -6.07 0.23
N TYR A 120 -2.19 -7.06 0.11
CA TYR A 120 -1.29 -7.46 1.20
C TYR A 120 -0.33 -6.33 1.59
N LEU A 121 0.28 -5.68 0.59
CA LEU A 121 1.14 -4.51 0.80
C LEU A 121 0.36 -3.34 1.41
N ALA A 122 -0.87 -3.08 0.96
CA ALA A 122 -1.73 -2.03 1.52
C ALA A 122 -2.02 -2.27 3.00
N THR A 123 -2.20 -3.53 3.43
CA THR A 123 -2.29 -3.88 4.87
C THR A 123 -1.02 -3.50 5.62
N CYS A 124 0.15 -3.82 5.06
CA CYS A 124 1.43 -3.49 5.67
C CYS A 124 1.64 -1.97 5.78
N LEU A 125 1.30 -1.23 4.72
CA LEU A 125 1.39 0.24 4.68
C LEU A 125 0.37 0.89 5.62
N ALA A 126 -0.83 0.35 5.77
CA ALA A 126 -1.83 0.85 6.70
C ALA A 126 -1.35 0.75 8.16
N ILE A 127 -0.76 -0.39 8.53
CA ILE A 127 -0.09 -0.58 9.84
C ILE A 127 1.04 0.44 10.00
N HIS A 128 1.87 0.61 8.97
CA HIS A 128 2.96 1.57 9.01
C HIS A 128 2.46 3.00 9.23
N ASN A 129 1.41 3.40 8.53
CA ASN A 129 0.82 4.74 8.61
C ASN A 129 0.23 5.02 10.00
N ILE A 130 -0.39 4.01 10.63
CA ILE A 130 -0.87 4.12 12.01
C ILE A 130 0.29 4.33 12.98
N THR A 131 1.29 3.45 12.95
CA THR A 131 2.42 3.52 13.89
C THR A 131 3.24 4.79 13.70
N LEU A 132 3.50 5.19 12.46
CA LEU A 132 4.21 6.44 12.19
C LEU A 132 3.37 7.64 12.65
N GLY A 133 2.06 7.64 12.38
CA GLY A 133 1.14 8.66 12.86
C GLY A 133 1.13 8.80 14.39
N GLN A 134 1.24 7.70 15.14
CA GLN A 134 1.43 7.72 16.60
C GLN A 134 2.79 8.35 16.96
N ASP A 135 3.87 7.86 16.36
CA ASP A 135 5.24 8.25 16.68
C ASP A 135 5.50 9.76 16.48
N ILE A 136 4.91 10.35 15.44
CA ILE A 136 5.12 11.77 15.09
C ILE A 136 3.90 12.67 15.39
N GLY A 137 2.89 12.17 16.10
CA GLY A 137 1.72 12.96 16.50
C GLY A 137 0.87 13.47 15.33
N ARG A 138 0.66 12.64 14.30
CA ARG A 138 -0.16 12.94 13.12
C ARG A 138 -1.46 12.13 13.14
N PRO A 139 -2.54 12.62 13.78
CA PRO A 139 -3.80 11.87 13.88
C PRO A 139 -4.46 11.58 12.52
N GLN A 140 -4.21 12.41 11.50
CA GLN A 140 -4.72 12.16 10.16
C GLN A 140 -4.12 10.90 9.52
N TRP A 141 -2.88 10.54 9.84
CA TRP A 141 -2.21 9.33 9.34
C TRP A 141 -2.72 8.07 10.04
N ILE A 142 -2.98 8.18 11.36
CA ILE A 142 -3.68 7.14 12.13
C ILE A 142 -5.04 6.85 11.50
N LYS A 143 -5.84 7.90 11.27
CA LYS A 143 -7.17 7.77 10.67
C LYS A 143 -7.12 7.17 9.27
N ALA A 144 -6.17 7.60 8.43
CA ALA A 144 -6.01 7.08 7.08
C ALA A 144 -5.67 5.58 7.08
N GLY A 145 -4.72 5.15 7.92
CA GLY A 145 -4.38 3.73 8.05
C GLY A 145 -5.53 2.89 8.60
N GLN A 146 -6.29 3.40 9.58
CA GLN A 146 -7.49 2.74 10.09
C GLN A 146 -8.55 2.57 8.98
N GLU A 147 -8.82 3.61 8.19
CA GLU A 147 -9.79 3.51 7.09
C GLU A 147 -9.32 2.51 6.02
N ALA A 148 -8.02 2.50 5.70
CA ALA A 148 -7.45 1.50 4.79
C ALA A 148 -7.66 0.07 5.30
N LEU A 149 -7.40 -0.21 6.60
CA LEU A 149 -7.68 -1.51 7.19
C LEU A 149 -9.17 -1.87 7.09
N ARG A 150 -10.07 -0.90 7.31
CA ARG A 150 -11.51 -1.15 7.15
C ARG A 150 -11.83 -1.58 5.72
N LEU A 151 -11.36 -0.82 4.72
CA LEU A 151 -11.56 -1.15 3.30
C LEU A 151 -11.02 -2.55 2.95
N ILE A 152 -9.88 -2.94 3.51
CA ILE A 152 -9.26 -4.25 3.28
C ILE A 152 -10.08 -5.39 3.89
N PHE A 153 -10.64 -5.22 5.09
CA PHE A 153 -11.31 -6.31 5.82
C PHE A 153 -12.85 -6.29 5.76
N THR A 154 -13.46 -5.26 5.15
CA THR A 154 -14.91 -5.21 4.89
C THR A 154 -15.31 -5.54 3.44
N ALA A 155 -14.33 -5.80 2.57
CA ALA A 155 -14.53 -6.16 1.16
C ALA A 155 -14.78 -7.66 0.97
#